data_AF-A0A2K1QAN7-F1
#
_entry.id   AF-A0A2K1QAN7-F1
#
_cell.length_a   1.000
_cell.length_b   1.000
_cell.length_c   1.000
_cell.angle_alpha   90.00
_cell.angle_beta   90.00
_cell.angle_gamma   90.00
#
_symmetry.space_group_name_H-M   'P 1'
#
loop_
_entity.id
_entity.type
_entity.pdbx_description
1 polymer ?
#
loop_
_entity_poly.entity_id
_entity_poly.type
_entity_poly.pdbx_seq_one_letter_code
_entity_poly.pdbx_strand_id
1 'polypeptide(L)' 'MSAVKAKNVQDTEALLHSGINKVELDWEIDSDDFFHLASHWCARGAKITRSRQHFVLSVKGFAIPPND' A
#
# COMPACT_ATOMS: atom_id res chain seq x y z
N MET A 1 -13.59 -6.35 2.75
CA MET A 1 -12.23 -6.89 2.52
C MET A 1 -11.30 -6.32 3.56
N SER A 2 -10.72 -7.18 4.39
CA SER A 2 -9.82 -6.83 5.48
C SER A 2 -8.51 -6.26 4.93
N ALA A 3 -8.02 -5.16 5.50
CA ALA A 3 -6.69 -4.64 5.17
C ALA A 3 -5.64 -5.63 5.71
N VAL A 4 -4.63 -5.97 4.92
CA VAL A 4 -3.52 -6.81 5.40
C VAL A 4 -2.54 -5.94 6.15
N LYS A 5 -2.21 -6.31 7.38
CA LYS A 5 -1.23 -5.59 8.19
C LYS A 5 0.18 -5.92 7.72
N ALA A 6 0.88 -4.92 7.22
CA ALA A 6 2.32 -4.99 6.98
C ALA A 6 3.05 -4.58 8.26
N LYS A 7 4.19 -5.22 8.51
CA LYS A 7 5.03 -4.93 9.68
C LYS A 7 6.27 -4.07 9.35
N ASN A 8 6.55 -3.86 8.07
CA ASN A 8 7.64 -3.02 7.57
C ASN A 8 7.38 -2.57 6.11
N VAL A 9 8.26 -1.71 5.56
CA VAL A 9 8.20 -1.24 4.16
C VAL A 9 8.21 -2.40 3.17
N GLN A 10 9.15 -3.32 3.32
CA GLN A 10 9.39 -4.41 2.37
C GLN A 10 8.17 -5.34 2.26
N ASP A 11 7.54 -5.62 3.39
CA ASP A 11 6.32 -6.42 3.53
C ASP A 11 5.14 -5.67 2.91
N THR A 12 5.08 -4.34 3.08
CA THR A 12 4.09 -3.50 2.39
C THR A 12 4.25 -3.60 0.87
N GLU A 13 5.46 -3.42 0.36
CA GLU A 13 5.75 -3.52 -1.07
C GLU A 13 5.47 -4.92 -1.60
N ALA A 14 5.86 -5.98 -0.88
CA ALA A 14 5.58 -7.37 -1.23
C ALA A 14 4.07 -7.64 -1.30
N LEU A 15 3.29 -7.15 -0.33
CA LEU A 15 1.84 -7.29 -0.31
C LEU A 15 1.21 -6.54 -1.50
N LEU A 16 1.63 -5.30 -1.74
CA LEU A 16 1.14 -4.50 -2.86
C LEU A 16 1.50 -5.15 -4.21
N HIS A 17 2.73 -5.68 -4.35
CA HIS A 17 3.17 -6.44 -5.53
C HIS A 17 2.41 -7.76 -5.71
N SER A 18 2.01 -8.41 -4.60
CA SER A 18 1.21 -9.63 -4.62
C SER A 18 -0.25 -9.40 -5.06
N GLY A 19 -0.64 -8.15 -5.36
CA GLY A 19 -2.01 -7.80 -5.75
C GLY A 19 -2.93 -7.49 -4.57
N ILE A 20 -2.40 -7.27 -3.37
CA ILE A 20 -3.19 -6.80 -2.24
C ILE A 20 -3.54 -5.34 -2.45
N ASN A 21 -4.81 -5.09 -2.75
CA ASN A 21 -5.34 -3.74 -2.96
C ASN A 21 -5.51 -2.93 -1.67
N LYS A 22 -5.34 -3.51 -0.48
CA LYS A 22 -5.50 -2.79 0.79
C LYS A 22 -4.52 -3.29 1.85
N VAL A 23 -3.53 -2.47 2.16
CA VAL A 23 -2.46 -2.75 3.13
C VAL A 23 -2.52 -1.72 4.25
N GLU A 24 -2.46 -2.17 5.49
CA GLU A 24 -2.39 -1.35 6.70
C GLU A 24 -0.96 -1.39 7.23
N LEU A 25 -0.35 -0.22 7.36
CA LEU A 25 0.97 0.01 7.91
C LEU A 25 0.85 0.01 9.44
N ASP A 26 1.06 -1.15 10.04
CA ASP A 26 1.00 -1.38 11.50
C ASP A 26 2.35 -1.06 12.18
N TRP A 27 3.10 -0.11 11.64
CA TRP A 27 4.45 0.25 12.06
C TRP A 27 4.70 1.75 11.85
N GLU A 28 5.71 2.30 12.53
CA GLU A 28 6.12 3.70 12.38
C GLU A 28 6.81 3.89 11.02
N ILE A 29 6.03 4.36 10.05
CA ILE A 29 6.56 4.73 8.73
C ILE A 29 7.21 6.10 8.78
N ASP A 30 8.48 6.14 8.33
CA ASP A 30 9.20 7.39 8.15
C ASP A 30 8.60 8.23 7.04
N SER A 31 8.81 9.55 7.13
CA SER A 31 8.26 10.48 6.13
C SER A 31 8.81 10.19 4.74
N ASP A 32 10.12 9.93 4.62
CA ASP A 32 10.75 9.61 3.33
C ASP A 32 10.17 8.34 2.69
N ASP A 33 10.01 7.27 3.47
CA ASP A 33 9.42 6.01 2.99
C ASP A 33 7.94 6.19 2.62
N PHE A 34 7.19 6.95 3.42
CA PHE A 34 5.81 7.30 3.11
C PHE A 34 5.71 8.07 1.79
N PHE A 35 6.54 9.09 1.59
CA PHE A 35 6.54 9.87 0.36
C PHE A 35 6.99 9.04 -0.85
N HIS A 36 7.94 8.12 -0.69
CA HIS A 36 8.31 7.18 -1.73
C HIS A 36 7.16 6.26 -2.12
N LEU A 37 6.52 5.61 -1.14
CA LEU A 37 5.34 4.76 -1.36
C LEU A 37 4.20 5.56 -1.99
N ALA A 38 3.91 6.74 -1.46
CA ALA A 38 2.88 7.63 -2.00
C ALA A 38 3.19 8.01 -3.44
N SER A 39 4.41 8.44 -3.75
CA SER A 39 4.79 8.87 -5.10
C SER A 39 4.71 7.71 -6.10
N HIS A 40 5.22 6.54 -5.71
CA HIS A 40 5.21 5.34 -6.54
C HIS A 40 3.79 4.83 -6.80
N TRP A 41 2.96 4.76 -5.75
CA TRP A 41 1.64 4.14 -5.84
C TRP A 41 0.53 5.13 -6.21
N CYS A 42 0.58 6.41 -5.82
CA CYS A 42 -0.36 7.43 -6.31
C CYS A 42 -0.26 7.58 -7.82
N ALA A 43 0.93 7.48 -8.41
CA ALA A 43 1.11 7.45 -9.87
C ALA A 43 0.34 6.28 -10.52
N ARG A 44 0.11 5.20 -9.78
CA ARG A 44 -0.65 4.00 -10.20
C ARG A 44 -2.12 4.01 -9.74
N GLY A 45 -2.62 5.14 -9.21
CA GLY A 45 -3.99 5.28 -8.74
C GLY A 45 -4.25 4.75 -7.32
N ALA A 46 -3.20 4.57 -6.52
CA ALA A 46 -3.37 4.25 -5.12
C ALA A 46 -3.77 5.45 -4.28
N LYS A 47 -4.43 5.16 -3.17
CA LYS A 47 -4.89 6.11 -2.17
C LYS A 47 -4.32 5.73 -0.81
N ILE A 48 -3.58 6.63 -0.20
CA ILE A 48 -3.15 6.47 1.20
C ILE A 48 -4.12 7.22 2.09
N THR A 49 -4.59 6.55 3.14
CA THR A 49 -5.55 7.11 4.11
C THR A 49 -5.05 6.82 5.51
N ARG A 50 -4.99 7.83 6.39
CA ARG A 50 -4.67 7.59 7.80
C ARG A 50 -5.92 7.09 8.53
N SER A 51 -5.86 5.90 9.10
CA SER A 51 -6.92 5.30 9.91
C SER A 51 -6.47 5.23 11.37
N ARG A 52 -7.02 6.14 12.20
CA ARG A 52 -6.66 6.27 13.62
C ARG A 52 -5.15 6.50 13.80
N GLN A 53 -4.40 5.45 14.17
CA GLN A 53 -2.96 5.49 14.40
C GLN A 53 -2.12 4.93 13.25
N HIS A 54 -2.74 4.25 12.29
CA HIS A 54 -2.04 3.54 11.21
C HIS A 54 -2.35 4.15 9.85
N PHE A 55 -1.42 4.00 8.91
CA PHE A 55 -1.64 4.40 7.52
C PHE A 55 -2.17 3.22 6.72
N VAL A 56 -3.21 3.44 5.93
CA VAL A 56 -3.84 2.41 5.10
C VAL A 56 -3.64 2.79 3.65
N LEU A 57 -2.85 2.00 2.94
CA LEU A 57 -2.63 2.11 1.51
C LEU A 57 -3.70 1.28 0.78
N SER A 58 -4.47 1.93 -0.08
CA SER A 58 -5.57 1.33 -0.83
C SER A 58 -5.35 1.55 -2.33
N VAL A 59 -4.99 0.51 -3.06
CA VAL A 59 -4.83 0.55 -4.51
C VAL A 59 -6.15 0.13 -5.16
N LYS A 60 -6.91 1.10 -5.68
CA LYS A 60 -8.10 0.83 -6.51
C LYS A 60 -7.67 0.83 -7.97
N GLY A 61 -7.15 -0.28 -8.47
CA GLY A 61 -6.83 -0.32 -9.90
C GLY A 61 -5.72 -1.25 -10.36
N PHE A 62 -5.32 -2.26 -9.59
CA PHE A 62 -4.67 -3.40 -10.24
C PHE A 62 -5.76 -4.27 -10.88
N ALA A 63 -6.21 -3.83 -12.06
CA ALA A 63 -6.52 -4.82 -13.08
C ALA A 63 -5.15 -5.43 -13.41
N ILE A 64 -4.82 -6.56 -12.79
CA ILE A 64 -3.73 -7.40 -13.28
C ILE A 64 -4.11 -7.65 -14.74
N PRO A 65 -3.38 -7.12 -15.74
CA PRO A 65 -3.71 -7.41 -17.12
C PRO A 65 -3.71 -8.94 -17.26
N PRO A 66 -4.75 -9.55 -17.86
CA PRO A 66 -4.75 -10.97 -18.12
C PRO A 66 -3.47 -11.28 -18.90
N ASN A 67 -2.67 -12.21 -18.40
CA ASN A 67 -1.51 -12.70 -19.13
C ASN A 67 -2.06 -13.45 -20.36
N ASP A 68 -1.90 -12.86 -21.54
CA ASP A 68 -2.12 -13.54 -22.83
C ASP A 68 -1.19 -14.74 -22.97
#